data_AF-D3K8S9-F1
#
_entry.id   AF-D3K8S9-F1
#
_cell.length_a   1.000
_cell.length_b   1.000
_cell.length_c   1.000
_cell.angle_alpha   90.00
_cell.angle_beta   90.00
_cell.angle_gamma   90.00
#
_symmetry.space_group_name_H-M   'P 1'
#
loop_
_entity.id
_entity.type
_entity.pdbx_description
1 polymer ?
#
loop_
_entity_poly.entity_id
_entity_poly.type
_entity_poly.pdbx_seq_one_letter_code
_entity_poly.pdbx_strand_id
1 'polypeptide(L)'
;AEVREDFVDRVVGLPLSTVEDAEPGDLITRASRDTDALTNTVRYAAPETLIASLTCLFTFGALLLVGPLTALPSLLVVPLLWAGTRWYLRRSGAAYRRRGASYVALGDSLAETVPGARTAEAFGLQHWRRRALDRDLAQAYQAERHTMWLRSSWYLLVELSYAVPLVATLAVGGLLYTSELASLAQVVAATLYVRQLI
;
A
#
# COMPACT_ATOMS: atom_id res chain seq x y z
N ALA A 1 -15.02 22.80 11.29
CA ALA A 1 -15.00 24.27 11.21
C ALA A 1 -13.85 24.79 12.07
N GLU A 2 -13.81 24.39 13.34
CA GLU A 2 -12.77 24.69 14.34
C GLU A 2 -11.31 24.53 13.85
N VAL A 3 -10.97 23.43 13.16
CA VAL A 3 -9.60 23.18 12.67
C VAL A 3 -9.14 24.18 11.59
N ARG A 4 -10.07 24.75 10.81
CA ARG A 4 -9.75 25.79 9.82
C ARG A 4 -9.52 27.15 10.48
N GLU A 5 -10.26 27.47 11.53
CA GLU A 5 -10.07 28.71 12.30
C GLU A 5 -8.77 28.67 13.10
N ASP A 6 -8.46 27.55 13.75
CA ASP A 6 -7.23 27.36 14.53
C ASP A 6 -5.94 27.42 13.67
N PHE A 7 -6.06 27.07 12.38
CA PHE A 7 -4.99 27.22 11.40
C PHE A 7 -4.80 28.68 10.97
N VAL A 8 -5.89 29.40 10.72
CA VAL A 8 -5.84 30.82 10.32
C VAL A 8 -5.26 31.68 11.44
N ASP A 9 -5.68 31.47 12.69
CA ASP A 9 -5.17 32.24 13.83
C ASP A 9 -3.68 32.01 14.09
N ARG A 10 -3.17 30.80 13.86
CA ARG A 10 -1.73 30.50 14.00
C ARG A 10 -0.88 31.03 12.85
N VAL A 11 -1.44 31.13 11.64
CA VAL A 11 -0.73 31.67 10.47
C VAL A 11 -0.57 33.19 10.55
N VAL A 12 -1.54 33.91 11.13
CA VAL A 12 -1.47 35.38 11.30
C VAL A 12 -0.43 35.80 12.35
N GLY A 13 0.03 34.89 13.21
CA GLY A 13 1.03 35.15 14.24
C GLY A 13 2.49 34.88 13.86
N LEU A 14 2.78 34.40 12.63
CA LEU A 14 4.13 34.01 12.23
C LEU A 14 4.92 35.18 11.60
N PRO A 15 6.22 35.33 11.92
CA PRO A 15 7.06 36.37 11.34
C PRO A 15 7.19 36.21 9.81
N LEU A 16 6.99 37.32 9.09
CA LEU A 16 6.97 37.42 7.62
C LEU A 16 8.15 36.75 6.90
N SER A 17 9.31 36.63 7.55
CA SER A 17 10.50 35.98 6.98
C SER A 17 10.39 34.46 6.84
N THR A 18 9.39 33.81 7.46
CA THR A 18 9.12 32.36 7.30
C THR A 18 8.09 32.08 6.20
N VAL A 19 7.38 33.10 5.73
CA VAL A 19 6.31 33.01 4.71
C VAL A 19 6.88 33.19 3.29
N GLU A 20 8.05 33.81 3.14
CA GLU A 20 8.67 34.03 1.82
C GLU A 20 9.47 32.82 1.29
N ASP A 21 9.83 31.86 2.15
CA ASP A 21 10.58 30.64 1.75
C ASP A 21 9.68 29.43 1.39
N ALA A 22 8.35 29.58 1.51
CA ALA A 22 7.38 28.55 1.17
C ALA A 22 6.28 29.11 0.26
N GLU A 23 6.20 28.60 -0.98
CA GLU A 23 5.16 28.96 -1.94
C GLU A 23 3.76 28.75 -1.30
N PRO A 24 2.92 29.80 -1.15
CA PRO A 24 1.64 29.71 -0.42
C PRO A 24 0.68 28.62 -0.94
N GLY A 25 0.81 28.25 -2.22
CA GLY A 25 0.04 27.17 -2.84
C GLY A 25 0.43 25.77 -2.36
N ASP A 26 1.68 25.54 -1.97
CA ASP A 26 2.16 24.24 -1.47
C ASP A 26 1.65 23.98 -0.05
N LEU A 27 1.63 25.01 0.80
CA LEU A 27 1.08 24.93 2.16
C LEU A 27 -0.41 24.61 2.18
N ILE A 28 -1.22 25.25 1.33
CA ILE A 28 -2.67 24.99 1.24
C ILE A 28 -2.95 23.59 0.67
N THR A 29 -2.16 23.16 -0.32
CA THR A 29 -2.29 21.82 -0.93
C THR A 29 -1.90 20.73 0.06
N ARG A 30 -0.84 20.92 0.83
CA ARG A 30 -0.36 19.99 1.85
C ARG A 30 -1.30 19.93 3.05
N ALA A 31 -1.74 21.08 3.56
CA ALA A 31 -2.73 21.15 4.64
C ALA A 31 -4.06 20.49 4.26
N SER A 32 -4.54 20.69 3.02
CA SER A 32 -5.76 20.03 2.54
C SER A 32 -5.57 18.51 2.43
N ARG A 33 -4.46 18.06 1.83
CA ARG A 33 -4.14 16.63 1.68
C ARG A 33 -3.98 15.92 3.03
N ASP A 34 -3.35 16.58 4.00
CA ASP A 34 -3.13 16.04 5.34
C ASP A 34 -4.44 16.04 6.15
N THR A 35 -5.28 17.07 6.00
CA THR A 35 -6.61 17.11 6.64
C THR A 35 -7.54 16.04 6.06
N ASP A 36 -7.50 15.80 4.75
CA ASP A 36 -8.27 14.74 4.10
C ASP A 36 -7.76 13.36 4.55
N ALA A 37 -6.45 13.16 4.66
CA ALA A 37 -5.86 11.93 5.16
C ALA A 37 -6.23 11.66 6.63
N LEU A 38 -6.18 12.68 7.49
CA LEU A 38 -6.59 12.60 8.90
C LEU A 38 -8.08 12.28 9.01
N THR A 39 -8.92 13.00 8.26
CA THR A 39 -10.36 12.79 8.24
C THR A 39 -10.71 11.38 7.78
N ASN A 40 -10.06 10.88 6.72
CA ASN A 40 -10.26 9.53 6.19
C ASN A 40 -9.78 8.46 7.20
N THR A 41 -8.65 8.68 7.85
CA THR A 41 -8.11 7.75 8.85
C THR A 41 -9.04 7.63 10.06
N VAL A 42 -9.53 8.75 10.58
CA VAL A 42 -10.42 8.76 11.75
C VAL A 42 -11.80 8.20 11.41
N ARG A 43 -12.33 8.50 10.22
CA ARG A 43 -13.68 8.06 9.81
C ARG A 43 -13.74 6.62 9.35
N TYR A 44 -12.69 6.10 8.72
CA TYR A 44 -12.73 4.79 8.07
C TYR A 44 -11.66 3.85 8.61
N ALA A 45 -10.38 4.23 8.53
CA ALA A 45 -9.29 3.32 8.86
C ALA A 45 -9.27 2.89 10.35
N ALA A 46 -9.52 3.82 11.28
CA ALA A 46 -9.49 3.51 12.71
C ALA A 46 -10.65 2.59 13.14
N PRO A 47 -11.92 2.86 12.77
CA PRO A 47 -13.02 1.92 13.02
C PRO A 47 -12.81 0.56 12.34
N GLU A 48 -12.38 0.55 11.08
CA GLU A 48 -12.14 -0.69 10.33
C GLU A 48 -11.04 -1.53 10.96
N THR A 49 -9.93 -0.90 11.37
CA THR A 49 -8.84 -1.58 12.08
C THR A 49 -9.29 -2.14 13.42
N LEU A 50 -10.12 -1.41 14.17
CA LEU A 50 -10.66 -1.89 15.44
C LEU A 50 -11.56 -3.10 15.22
N ILE A 51 -12.48 -3.04 14.26
CA ILE A 51 -13.39 -4.15 13.92
C ILE A 51 -12.59 -5.35 13.44
N ALA A 52 -11.62 -5.16 12.55
CA ALA A 52 -10.75 -6.22 12.06
C ALA A 52 -9.94 -6.86 13.19
N SER A 53 -9.39 -6.06 14.11
CA SER A 53 -8.62 -6.54 15.26
C SER A 53 -9.49 -7.35 16.22
N LEU A 54 -10.70 -6.87 16.53
CA LEU A 54 -11.65 -7.58 17.39
C LEU A 54 -12.14 -8.87 16.72
N THR A 55 -12.46 -8.83 15.43
CA THR A 55 -12.87 -10.01 14.65
C THR A 55 -11.76 -11.04 14.66
N CYS A 56 -10.52 -10.64 14.37
CA CYS A 56 -9.35 -11.51 14.41
C CYS A 56 -9.16 -12.14 15.79
N LEU A 57 -9.23 -11.33 16.86
CA LEU A 57 -9.09 -11.81 18.23
C LEU A 57 -10.17 -12.83 18.61
N PHE A 58 -11.44 -12.53 18.36
CA PHE A 58 -12.55 -13.41 18.70
C PHE A 58 -12.60 -14.66 17.83
N THR A 59 -12.34 -14.54 16.53
CA THR A 59 -12.30 -15.68 15.61
C THR A 59 -11.13 -16.61 15.92
N PHE A 60 -9.94 -16.07 16.21
CA PHE A 60 -8.79 -16.88 16.62
C PHE A 60 -9.02 -17.53 17.99
N GLY A 61 -9.62 -16.80 18.94
CA GLY A 61 -10.03 -17.37 20.23
C GLY A 61 -11.03 -18.52 20.07
N ALA A 62 -12.06 -18.35 19.23
CA ALA A 62 -13.03 -19.40 18.91
C ALA A 62 -12.38 -20.61 18.24
N LEU A 63 -11.43 -20.38 17.32
CA LEU A 63 -10.67 -21.44 16.65
C LEU A 63 -9.85 -22.29 17.65
N LEU A 64 -9.22 -21.65 18.63
CA LEU A 64 -8.49 -22.35 19.70
C LEU A 64 -9.43 -23.18 20.60
N LEU A 65 -10.64 -22.68 20.88
CA LEU A 65 -11.65 -23.40 21.66
C LEU A 65 -12.21 -24.63 20.91
N VAL A 66 -12.32 -24.57 19.59
CA VAL A 66 -12.73 -25.72 18.76
C VAL A 66 -11.69 -26.84 18.84
N GLY A 67 -10.41 -26.49 18.71
CA GLY A 67 -9.33 -27.45 18.78
C GLY A 67 -7.97 -26.79 18.57
N PRO A 68 -7.03 -26.88 19.53
CA PRO A 68 -5.72 -26.26 19.38
C PRO A 68 -4.90 -26.92 18.25
N LEU A 69 -5.08 -28.23 18.01
CA LEU A 69 -4.40 -28.94 16.93
C LEU A 69 -4.87 -28.50 15.55
N THR A 70 -6.18 -28.27 15.37
CA THR A 70 -6.76 -27.75 14.12
C THR A 70 -6.42 -26.28 13.88
N ALA A 71 -6.03 -25.54 14.93
CA ALA A 71 -5.63 -24.14 14.83
C ALA A 71 -4.18 -23.94 14.35
N LEU A 72 -3.29 -24.91 14.56
CA LEU A 72 -1.86 -24.78 14.22
C LEU A 72 -1.59 -24.32 12.77
N PRO A 73 -2.30 -24.82 11.74
CA PRO A 73 -2.04 -24.38 10.36
C PRO A 73 -2.40 -22.90 10.10
N SER A 74 -3.30 -22.32 10.89
CA SER A 74 -3.65 -20.89 10.79
C SER A 74 -2.48 -19.96 11.17
N LEU A 75 -1.54 -20.45 11.98
CA LEU A 75 -0.33 -19.70 12.33
C LEU A 75 0.56 -19.42 11.12
N LEU A 76 0.37 -20.12 9.99
CA LEU A 76 1.10 -19.85 8.75
C LEU A 76 0.74 -18.49 8.12
N VAL A 77 -0.43 -17.92 8.44
CA VAL A 77 -0.85 -16.59 7.98
C VAL A 77 0.20 -15.53 8.37
N VAL A 78 0.66 -15.56 9.63
CA VAL A 78 1.58 -14.56 10.20
C VAL A 78 2.94 -14.52 9.47
N PRO A 79 3.70 -15.62 9.34
CA PRO A 79 4.99 -15.59 8.65
C PRO A 79 4.85 -15.30 7.15
N LEU A 80 3.78 -15.76 6.48
CA LEU A 80 3.53 -15.47 5.07
C LEU A 80 3.33 -13.97 4.84
N LEU A 81 2.41 -13.35 5.59
CA LEU A 81 2.13 -11.91 5.51
C LEU A 81 3.34 -11.08 5.96
N TRP A 82 3.98 -11.46 7.06
CA TRP A 82 5.14 -10.73 7.57
C TRP A 82 6.30 -10.77 6.58
N ALA A 83 6.65 -11.95 6.04
CA ALA A 83 7.74 -12.09 5.09
C ALA A 83 7.46 -11.33 3.79
N GLY A 84 6.25 -11.46 3.23
CA GLY A 84 5.85 -10.76 2.00
C GLY A 84 5.83 -9.24 2.17
N THR A 85 5.23 -8.77 3.26
CA THR A 85 5.16 -7.33 3.57
C THR A 85 6.55 -6.77 3.87
N ARG A 86 7.37 -7.46 4.66
CA ARG A 86 8.75 -7.04 4.96
C ARG A 86 9.59 -6.98 3.69
N TRP A 87 9.49 -7.98 2.80
CA TRP A 87 10.19 -8.01 1.52
C TRP A 87 9.79 -6.84 0.63
N TYR A 88 8.50 -6.54 0.55
CA TYR A 88 7.93 -5.44 -0.22
C TYR A 88 8.38 -4.08 0.32
N LEU A 89 8.17 -3.82 1.61
CA LEU A 89 8.51 -2.54 2.26
C LEU A 89 10.01 -2.21 2.17
N ARG A 90 10.89 -3.23 2.21
CA ARG A 90 12.34 -3.02 2.02
C ARG A 90 12.71 -2.48 0.65
N ARG A 91 11.92 -2.78 -0.38
CA ARG A 91 12.24 -2.48 -1.78
C ARG A 91 11.38 -1.36 -2.36
N SER A 92 10.14 -1.23 -1.90
CA SER A 92 9.16 -0.28 -2.41
C SER A 92 9.65 1.16 -2.28
N GLY A 93 10.22 1.55 -1.13
CA GLY A 93 10.66 2.93 -0.91
C GLY A 93 11.65 3.44 -1.97
N ALA A 94 12.66 2.64 -2.32
CA ALA A 94 13.62 3.01 -3.37
C ALA A 94 12.97 3.02 -4.76
N ALA A 95 12.11 2.05 -5.05
CA ALA A 95 11.40 1.95 -6.33
C ALA A 95 10.45 3.15 -6.57
N TYR A 96 9.67 3.54 -5.55
CA TYR A 96 8.77 4.69 -5.64
C TYR A 96 9.51 6.02 -5.76
N ARG A 97 10.65 6.19 -5.06
CA ARG A 97 11.52 7.37 -5.27
C ARG A 97 12.05 7.45 -6.69
N ARG A 98 12.53 6.32 -7.24
CA ARG A 98 13.00 6.25 -8.63
C ARG A 98 11.90 6.58 -9.62
N ARG A 99 10.70 6.06 -9.41
CA ARG A 99 9.50 6.39 -10.19
C ARG A 99 9.20 7.88 -10.13
N GLY A 100 9.15 8.48 -8.93
CA GLY A 100 8.95 9.91 -8.77
C GLY A 100 9.98 10.74 -9.53
N ALA A 101 11.26 10.44 -9.36
CA ALA A 101 12.35 11.14 -10.06
C ALA A 101 12.25 11.03 -11.59
N SER A 102 11.87 9.86 -12.12
CA SER A 102 11.69 9.69 -13.57
C SER A 102 10.51 10.49 -14.14
N TYR A 103 9.43 10.67 -13.36
CA TYR A 103 8.31 11.50 -13.77
C TYR A 103 8.65 12.99 -13.73
N VAL A 104 9.46 13.43 -12.75
CA VAL A 104 9.97 14.81 -12.70
C VAL A 104 10.84 15.10 -13.92
N ALA A 105 11.81 14.24 -14.22
CA ALA A 105 12.68 14.41 -15.40
C ALA A 105 11.88 14.44 -16.72
N LEU A 106 10.87 13.57 -16.86
CA LEU A 106 9.97 13.58 -18.02
C LEU A 106 9.17 14.89 -18.09
N GLY A 107 8.68 15.38 -16.95
CA GLY A 107 7.97 16.65 -16.83
C GLY A 107 8.84 17.84 -17.25
N ASP A 108 10.09 17.91 -16.77
CA ASP A 108 11.05 18.95 -17.11
C ASP A 108 11.34 18.97 -18.62
N SER A 109 11.58 17.79 -19.22
CA SER A 109 11.78 17.65 -20.66
C SER A 109 10.58 18.14 -21.48
N LEU A 110 9.35 17.90 -21.02
CA LEU A 110 8.13 18.41 -21.66
C LEU A 110 7.98 19.92 -21.46
N ALA A 111 8.25 20.42 -20.25
CA ALA A 111 8.16 21.84 -19.91
C ALA A 111 9.15 22.69 -20.70
N GLU A 112 10.32 22.15 -21.08
CA GLU A 112 11.26 22.82 -21.99
C GLU A 112 10.83 22.70 -23.47
N THR A 113 10.36 21.52 -23.88
CA THR A 113 10.09 21.23 -25.30
C THR A 113 8.81 21.90 -25.81
N VAL A 114 7.75 21.97 -25.01
CA VAL A 114 6.44 22.48 -25.46
C VAL A 114 6.49 23.98 -25.75
N PRO A 115 6.97 24.87 -24.85
CA PRO A 115 7.13 26.29 -25.15
C PRO A 115 8.18 26.53 -26.23
N GLY A 116 9.25 25.71 -26.25
CA GLY A 116 10.35 25.80 -27.21
C GLY A 116 10.07 25.17 -28.58
N ALA A 117 8.87 24.66 -28.84
CA ALA A 117 8.60 23.83 -30.02
C ALA A 117 8.86 24.56 -31.35
N ARG A 118 8.38 25.81 -31.49
CA ARG A 118 8.62 26.63 -32.70
C ARG A 118 10.09 26.92 -32.92
N THR A 119 10.84 27.17 -31.84
CA THR A 119 12.28 27.38 -31.89
C THR A 119 13.00 26.10 -32.31
N ALA A 120 12.65 24.96 -31.72
CA ALA A 120 13.23 23.67 -32.08
C ALA A 120 12.94 23.30 -33.54
N GLU A 121 11.77 23.66 -34.08
CA GLU A 121 11.43 23.50 -35.49
C GLU A 121 12.24 24.42 -36.41
N ALA A 122 12.33 25.71 -36.07
CA ALA A 122 13.10 26.69 -36.83
C ALA A 122 14.59 26.32 -36.95
N PHE A 123 15.16 25.68 -35.92
CA PHE A 123 16.54 25.21 -35.90
C PHE A 123 16.74 23.74 -36.32
N GLY A 124 15.69 23.02 -36.74
CA GLY A 124 15.81 21.62 -37.17
C GLY A 124 16.19 20.63 -36.05
N LEU A 125 15.89 20.95 -34.78
CA LEU A 125 16.30 20.19 -33.60
C LEU A 125 15.29 19.12 -33.14
N GLN A 126 14.20 18.90 -33.89
CA GLN A 126 13.11 18.00 -33.50
C GLN A 126 13.61 16.57 -33.19
N HIS A 127 14.55 16.06 -33.99
CA HIS A 127 15.11 14.73 -33.79
C HIS A 127 15.94 14.60 -32.50
N TRP A 128 16.61 15.67 -32.07
CA TRP A 128 17.34 15.69 -30.80
C TRP A 128 16.38 15.74 -29.62
N ARG A 129 15.36 16.61 -29.68
CA ARG A 129 14.33 16.73 -28.64
C ARG A 129 13.51 15.44 -28.47
N ARG A 130 13.07 14.81 -29.57
CA ARG A 130 12.38 13.51 -29.52
C ARG A 130 13.23 12.43 -28.85
N ARG A 131 14.50 12.30 -29.25
CA ARG A 131 15.42 11.33 -28.63
C ARG A 131 15.69 11.59 -27.14
N ALA A 132 15.61 12.84 -26.67
CA ALA A 132 15.68 13.14 -25.25
C ALA A 132 14.41 12.66 -24.53
N LEU A 133 13.24 13.05 -25.05
CA LEU A 133 11.96 12.66 -24.48
C LEU A 133 11.75 11.14 -24.48
N ASP A 134 12.13 10.44 -25.55
CA ASP A 134 12.02 8.98 -25.65
C ASP A 134 12.86 8.28 -24.58
N ARG A 135 14.04 8.83 -24.24
CA ARG A 135 14.90 8.29 -23.18
C ARG A 135 14.25 8.47 -21.81
N ASP A 136 13.72 9.65 -21.52
CA ASP A 136 13.09 9.94 -20.23
C ASP A 136 11.81 9.13 -20.06
N LEU A 137 11.02 9.00 -21.13
CA LEU A 137 9.83 8.17 -21.17
C LEU A 137 10.17 6.69 -20.93
N ALA A 138 11.23 6.18 -21.57
CA ALA A 138 11.69 4.82 -21.34
C ALA A 138 12.12 4.60 -19.89
N GLN A 139 12.81 5.56 -19.26
CA GLN A 139 13.17 5.48 -17.85
C GLN A 139 11.94 5.47 -16.93
N ALA A 140 10.97 6.35 -17.19
CA ALA A 140 9.72 6.40 -16.46
C ALA A 140 8.95 5.08 -16.58
N TYR A 141 8.85 4.53 -17.80
CA TYR A 141 8.20 3.25 -18.06
C TYR A 141 8.87 2.08 -17.31
N GLN A 142 10.21 2.02 -17.28
CA GLN A 142 10.91 0.96 -16.56
C GLN A 142 10.72 1.08 -15.03
N ALA A 143 10.75 2.31 -14.50
CA ALA A 143 10.49 2.55 -13.08
C ALA A 143 9.04 2.19 -12.71
N GLU A 144 8.08 2.55 -13.55
CA GLU A 144 6.66 2.18 -13.46
C GLU A 144 6.50 0.66 -13.39
N ARG A 145 7.02 -0.04 -14.40
CA ARG A 145 6.95 -1.50 -14.52
C ARG A 145 7.58 -2.19 -13.32
N HIS A 146 8.69 -1.67 -12.80
CA HIS A 146 9.32 -2.23 -11.60
C HIS A 146 8.42 -2.08 -10.37
N THR A 147 7.81 -0.92 -10.14
CA THR A 147 6.86 -0.74 -9.03
C THR A 147 5.62 -1.63 -9.17
N MET A 148 5.11 -1.81 -10.40
CA MET A 148 4.02 -2.74 -10.68
C MET A 148 4.42 -4.18 -10.37
N TRP A 149 5.58 -4.63 -10.84
CA TRP A 149 6.08 -5.97 -10.56
C TRP A 149 6.20 -6.25 -9.06
N LEU A 150 6.78 -5.31 -8.30
CA LEU A 150 6.87 -5.40 -6.84
C LEU A 150 5.51 -5.57 -6.18
N ARG A 151 4.52 -4.78 -6.59
CA ARG A 151 3.17 -4.84 -6.06
C ARG A 151 2.47 -6.13 -6.45
N SER A 152 2.60 -6.58 -7.70
CA SER A 152 2.05 -7.86 -8.17
C SER A 152 2.64 -9.06 -7.42
N SER A 153 3.96 -9.06 -7.18
CA SER A 153 4.60 -10.11 -6.37
C SER A 153 4.14 -10.08 -4.91
N TRP A 154 3.94 -8.89 -4.34
CA TRP A 154 3.38 -8.76 -2.99
C TRP A 154 1.93 -9.27 -2.93
N TYR A 155 1.07 -8.91 -3.89
CA TYR A 155 -0.29 -9.44 -3.97
C TYR A 155 -0.32 -10.97 -4.06
N LEU A 156 0.59 -11.58 -4.83
CA LEU A 156 0.68 -13.04 -4.90
C LEU A 156 1.02 -13.66 -3.53
N LEU A 157 1.95 -13.08 -2.78
CA LEU A 157 2.32 -13.55 -1.43
C LEU A 157 1.17 -13.37 -0.43
N VAL A 158 0.44 -12.26 -0.55
CA VAL A 158 -0.76 -11.99 0.22
C VAL A 158 -1.84 -13.03 -0.12
N GLU A 159 -2.10 -13.32 -1.39
CA GLU A 159 -3.07 -14.35 -1.82
C GLU A 159 -2.70 -15.75 -1.28
N LEU A 160 -1.41 -16.11 -1.30
CA LEU A 160 -0.94 -17.36 -0.71
C LEU A 160 -1.20 -17.43 0.80
N SER A 161 -1.19 -16.31 1.50
CA SER A 161 -1.54 -16.26 2.92
C SER A 161 -3.03 -16.53 3.19
N TYR A 162 -3.91 -16.38 2.20
CA TYR A 162 -5.31 -16.82 2.28
C TYR A 162 -5.45 -18.31 1.97
N ALA A 163 -4.86 -18.76 0.86
CA ALA A 163 -5.07 -20.11 0.34
C ALA A 163 -4.35 -21.19 1.17
N VAL A 164 -3.07 -20.97 1.52
CA VAL A 164 -2.23 -21.98 2.17
C VAL A 164 -2.79 -22.39 3.54
N PRO A 165 -3.12 -21.47 4.45
CA PRO A 165 -3.62 -21.83 5.78
C PRO A 165 -4.98 -22.51 5.74
N LEU A 166 -5.86 -22.11 4.81
CA LEU A 166 -7.16 -22.74 4.60
C LEU A 166 -7.01 -24.20 4.16
N VAL A 167 -6.21 -24.45 3.11
CA VAL A 167 -5.96 -25.81 2.60
C VAL A 167 -5.23 -26.66 3.63
N ALA A 168 -4.24 -26.09 4.31
CA ALA A 168 -3.50 -26.79 5.37
C ALA A 168 -4.41 -27.15 6.55
N THR A 169 -5.32 -26.26 6.95
CA THR A 169 -6.31 -26.53 8.02
C THR A 169 -7.24 -27.67 7.63
N LEU A 170 -7.73 -27.69 6.39
CA LEU A 170 -8.59 -28.75 5.90
C LEU A 170 -7.86 -30.09 5.81
N ALA A 171 -6.63 -30.10 5.30
CA ALA A 171 -5.80 -31.31 5.18
C ALA A 171 -5.42 -31.89 6.54
N VAL A 172 -4.92 -31.06 7.46
CA VAL A 172 -4.55 -31.46 8.82
C VAL A 172 -5.80 -31.87 9.61
N GLY A 173 -6.89 -31.12 9.50
CA GLY A 173 -8.17 -31.46 10.13
C GLY A 173 -8.70 -32.81 9.64
N GLY A 174 -8.60 -33.09 8.33
CA GLY A 174 -8.96 -34.39 7.76
C GLY A 174 -8.13 -35.55 8.34
N LEU A 175 -6.82 -35.37 8.49
CA LEU A 175 -5.95 -36.36 9.13
C LEU A 175 -6.29 -36.57 10.61
N LEU A 176 -6.59 -35.50 11.35
CA LEU A 176 -7.00 -35.58 12.75
C LEU A 176 -8.34 -36.31 12.90
N TYR A 177 -9.27 -36.11 11.96
CA TYR A 177 -10.53 -36.85 11.92
C TYR A 177 -10.33 -38.34 11.70
N THR A 178 -9.48 -38.73 10.73
CA THR A 178 -9.15 -40.14 10.50
C THR A 178 -8.43 -40.81 11.67
N SER A 179 -7.79 -40.02 12.53
CA SER A 179 -7.09 -40.49 13.73
C SER A 179 -7.97 -40.47 14.99
N GLU A 180 -9.27 -40.17 14.86
CA GLU A 180 -10.23 -39.98 15.97
C GLU A 180 -9.84 -38.88 16.97
N LEU A 181 -8.89 -38.01 16.62
CA LEU A 181 -8.41 -36.88 17.44
C LEU A 181 -9.26 -35.62 17.29
N ALA A 182 -10.11 -35.57 16.26
CA ALA A 182 -11.05 -34.48 16.02
C ALA A 182 -12.36 -35.00 15.42
N SER A 183 -13.48 -34.39 15.80
CA SER A 183 -14.78 -34.63 15.17
C SER A 183 -14.91 -33.90 13.84
N LEU A 184 -15.79 -34.39 12.96
CA LEU A 184 -16.11 -33.73 11.69
C LEU A 184 -16.55 -32.27 11.89
N ALA A 185 -17.35 -32.01 12.93
CA ALA A 185 -17.80 -30.67 13.27
C ALA A 185 -16.65 -29.73 13.62
N GLN A 186 -15.63 -30.21 14.33
CA GLN A 186 -14.43 -29.41 14.64
C GLN A 186 -13.64 -29.06 13.39
N VAL A 187 -13.49 -29.99 12.44
CA VAL A 187 -12.77 -29.73 11.17
C VAL A 187 -13.51 -28.68 10.33
N VAL A 188 -14.83 -28.80 10.21
CA VAL A 188 -15.65 -27.84 9.46
C VAL A 188 -15.61 -26.47 10.14
N ALA A 189 -15.82 -26.41 11.45
CA ALA A 189 -15.79 -25.16 12.21
C ALA A 189 -14.41 -24.48 12.11
N ALA A 190 -13.32 -25.24 12.28
CA ALA A 190 -11.96 -24.72 12.16
C ALA A 190 -11.70 -24.13 10.77
N THR A 191 -12.13 -24.82 9.70
CA THR A 191 -11.97 -24.34 8.32
C THR A 191 -12.76 -23.04 8.08
N LEU A 192 -13.98 -22.94 8.61
CA LEU A 192 -14.79 -21.73 8.52
C LEU A 192 -14.19 -20.56 9.31
N TYR A 193 -13.67 -20.81 10.52
CA TYR A 193 -13.00 -19.78 11.31
C TYR A 193 -11.71 -19.31 10.67
N VAL A 194 -10.91 -20.21 10.08
CA VAL A 194 -9.72 -19.82 9.31
C VAL A 194 -10.12 -18.98 8.10
N ARG A 195 -11.19 -19.34 7.38
CA ARG A 195 -11.69 -18.50 6.28
C ARG A 195 -12.18 -17.12 6.75
N GLN A 196 -12.73 -17.01 7.95
CA GLN A 196 -13.20 -15.74 8.52
C GLN A 196 -12.04 -14.87 9.04
N LEU A 197 -10.93 -15.48 9.43
CA LEU A 197 -9.76 -14.82 10.00
C LEU A 197 -8.96 -14.05 8.95
N ILE A 198 -8.97 -14.53 7.71
CA ILE A 198 -8.15 -13.99 6.61
C ILE A 198 -9.04 -13.15 5.70
#